data_AF-A0A2D4LBJ2-F1
#
_entry.id   AF-A0A2D4LBJ2-F1
#
_cell.length_a   1.000
_cell.length_b   1.000
_cell.length_c   1.000
_cell.angle_alpha   90.00
_cell.angle_beta   90.00
_cell.angle_gamma   90.00
#
_symmetry.space_group_name_H-M   'P 1'
#
loop_
_entity.id
_entity.type
_entity.pdbx_description
1 polymer ?
#
loop_
_entity_poly.entity_id
_entity_poly.type
_entity_poly.pdbx_seq_one_letter_code
_entity_poly.pdbx_strand_id
1 'polypeptide(L)'
;DIVGPFAPSFGGNRYFLTIVDNYSRFGYVYLLKEKSETFQTFKDFASLIYNQHGVNIARIQSDRGGEFMSHQFQNWMRRRGIKHQTSAPYTPAQNGVAERRNGVLQSMMRCLLD
;
A
#
# COMPACT_ATOMS: atom_id res chain seq x y z
N ASP A 1 1.90 0.64 2.85
CA ASP A 1 1.95 -0.21 4.05
C ASP A 1 0.76 -1.14 4.08
N ILE A 2 0.88 -2.33 4.67
CA ILE A 2 -0.23 -3.28 4.83
C ILE A 2 -0.45 -3.57 6.30
N VAL A 3 -1.72 -3.51 6.71
CA VAL A 3 -2.11 -3.76 8.09
C VAL A 3 -3.08 -4.95 8.14
N GLY A 4 -2.88 -5.82 9.14
CA GLY A 4 -3.66 -7.03 9.38
C GLY A 4 -2.76 -8.20 9.79
N PRO A 5 -3.30 -9.43 9.89
CA PRO A 5 -4.70 -9.77 9.62
C PRO A 5 -5.66 -9.27 10.71
N PHE A 6 -6.85 -8.85 10.30
CA PHE A 6 -8.01 -8.57 11.17
C PHE A 6 -9.00 -9.74 11.13
N ALA A 7 -10.04 -9.65 11.97
CA ALA A 7 -11.22 -10.48 11.79
C ALA A 7 -11.78 -10.28 10.37
N PRO A 8 -12.15 -11.36 9.65
CA PRO A 8 -12.62 -11.25 8.28
C PRO A 8 -13.93 -10.44 8.22
N SER A 9 -14.00 -9.46 7.32
CA SER A 9 -15.26 -8.78 6.96
C SER A 9 -16.30 -9.78 6.44
N PHE A 10 -17.55 -9.37 6.27
CA PHE A 10 -18.56 -10.12 5.50
C PHE A 10 -18.05 -10.57 4.11
N GLY A 11 -17.22 -9.75 3.45
CA GLY A 11 -16.59 -10.07 2.16
C GLY A 11 -15.31 -10.92 2.23
N GLY A 12 -14.88 -11.36 3.43
CA GLY A 12 -13.66 -12.14 3.66
C GLY A 12 -12.35 -11.34 3.67
N ASN A 13 -12.41 -10.01 3.58
CA ASN A 13 -11.22 -9.15 3.66
C ASN A 13 -10.62 -9.17 5.06
N ARG A 14 -9.30 -9.30 5.14
CA ARG A 14 -8.54 -9.44 6.39
C ARG A 14 -7.41 -8.43 6.50
N TYR A 15 -7.08 -7.74 5.43
CA TYR A 15 -6.00 -6.76 5.39
C TYR A 15 -6.48 -5.48 4.71
N PHE A 16 -5.75 -4.39 4.95
CA PHE A 16 -5.84 -3.24 4.08
C PHE A 16 -4.45 -2.76 3.66
N LEU A 17 -4.34 -2.36 2.40
CA LEU A 17 -3.18 -1.69 1.83
C LEU A 17 -3.43 -0.19 1.84
N THR A 18 -2.53 0.55 2.50
CA THR A 18 -2.51 2.02 2.49
C THR A 18 -1.41 2.52 1.56
N ILE A 19 -1.78 3.41 0.63
CA ILE A 19 -0.86 4.13 -0.24
C ILE A 19 -1.04 5.62 0.03
N VAL A 20 0.05 6.33 0.31
CA VAL A 20 0.02 7.76 0.59
C VAL A 20 0.89 8.48 -0.42
N ASP A 21 0.33 9.48 -1.09
CA ASP A 21 1.13 10.41 -1.88
C ASP A 21 1.92 11.33 -0.94
N ASN A 22 3.23 11.40 -1.13
CA ASN A 22 4.11 12.16 -0.25
C ASN A 22 3.95 13.68 -0.43
N TYR A 23 3.52 14.14 -1.61
CA TYR A 23 3.36 15.56 -1.89
C TYR A 23 2.03 16.11 -1.36
N SER A 24 0.90 15.63 -1.91
CA SER A 24 -0.44 16.12 -1.56
C SER A 24 -0.91 15.62 -0.20
N ARG A 25 -0.23 14.62 0.36
CA ARG A 25 -0.75 13.83 1.47
C ARG A 25 -2.11 13.20 1.12
N PHE A 26 -2.46 12.95 -0.13
CA PHE A 26 -3.67 12.16 -0.41
C PHE A 26 -3.44 10.69 -0.05
N GLY A 27 -4.43 10.02 0.53
CA GLY A 27 -4.34 8.63 0.98
C GLY A 27 -5.35 7.74 0.27
N TYR A 28 -4.90 6.59 -0.20
CA TYR A 28 -5.72 5.53 -0.79
C TYR A 28 -5.69 4.30 0.10
N VAL A 29 -6.84 3.65 0.25
CA VAL A 29 -6.99 2.45 1.07
C VAL A 29 -7.69 1.38 0.24
N TYR A 30 -7.11 0.19 0.19
CA TYR A 30 -7.64 -0.97 -0.51
C TYR A 30 -7.80 -2.13 0.46
N LEU A 31 -8.98 -2.75 0.47
CA LEU A 31 -9.25 -3.97 1.23
C LEU A 31 -8.70 -5.19 0.48
N LEU A 32 -8.04 -6.09 1.21
CA LEU A 32 -7.48 -7.33 0.67
C LEU A 32 -7.91 -8.52 1.52
N LYS A 33 -8.14 -9.66 0.88
CA LYS A 33 -8.34 -10.96 1.53
C LYS A 33 -7.00 -11.58 1.90
N GLU A 34 -6.01 -11.45 1.03
CA GLU A 34 -4.66 -12.00 1.22
C GLU A 34 -3.57 -10.98 0.84
N LYS A 35 -2.41 -11.05 1.52
CA LYS A 35 -1.27 -10.17 1.21
C LYS A 35 -0.73 -10.35 -0.21
N SER A 36 -0.98 -11.50 -0.86
CA SER A 36 -0.57 -11.76 -2.23
C SER A 36 -1.29 -10.88 -3.26
N GLU A 37 -2.46 -10.33 -2.92
CA GLU A 37 -3.23 -9.45 -3.80
C GLU A 37 -2.57 -8.07 -4.02
N THR A 38 -1.67 -7.69 -3.10
CA THR A 38 -0.95 -6.40 -3.08
C THR A 38 -0.38 -5.99 -4.43
N PHE A 39 0.30 -6.91 -5.11
CA PHE A 39 0.97 -6.57 -6.36
C PHE A 39 -0.03 -6.22 -7.46
N GLN A 40 -1.12 -6.99 -7.58
CA GLN A 40 -2.14 -6.72 -8.57
C GLN A 40 -2.88 -5.41 -8.24
N THR A 41 -3.27 -5.21 -6.99
CA THR A 41 -3.87 -3.96 -6.52
C THR A 41 -2.96 -2.75 -6.81
N PHE A 42 -1.65 -2.88 -6.62
CA PHE A 42 -0.71 -1.80 -6.92
C PHE A 42 -0.62 -1.47 -8.42
N LYS A 43 -0.69 -2.47 -9.31
CA LYS A 43 -0.72 -2.24 -10.76
C LYS A 43 -1.97 -1.48 -11.17
N ASP A 44 -3.10 -1.83 -10.59
CA ASP A 44 -4.39 -1.20 -10.88
C ASP A 44 -4.39 0.24 -10.37
N PHE A 45 -3.87 0.48 -9.16
CA PHE A 45 -3.60 1.81 -8.63
C PHE A 45 -2.71 2.65 -9.55
N ALA A 46 -1.57 2.11 -10.01
CA ALA A 46 -0.68 2.84 -10.91
C ALA A 46 -1.35 3.23 -12.23
N SER A 47 -2.22 2.37 -12.75
CA SER A 47 -2.99 2.64 -13.97
C SER A 47 -4.06 3.70 -13.73
N LEU A 48 -4.74 3.65 -12.58
CA LEU A 48 -5.71 4.67 -12.15
C LEU A 48 -5.06 6.06 -12.07
N ILE A 49 -3.92 6.18 -11.39
CA ILE A 49 -3.20 7.45 -11.25
C ILE A 49 -2.79 8.02 -12.60
N TYR A 50 -2.29 7.18 -13.50
CA TYR A 50 -1.94 7.61 -14.85
C TYR A 50 -3.16 8.12 -15.62
N ASN A 51 -4.29 7.38 -15.57
CA ASN A 51 -5.49 7.77 -16.30
C ASN A 51 -6.16 9.04 -15.74
N GLN A 52 -6.12 9.25 -14.42
CA GLN A 52 -6.77 10.41 -13.79
C GLN A 52 -5.93 11.68 -13.86
N HIS A 53 -4.60 11.55 -13.81
CA HIS A 53 -3.71 12.68 -13.63
C HIS A 53 -2.66 12.83 -14.73
N GLY A 54 -2.54 11.88 -15.65
CA GLY A 54 -1.53 11.89 -16.71
C GLY A 54 -0.09 11.72 -16.22
N VAL A 55 0.12 11.28 -14.97
CA VAL A 55 1.44 11.15 -14.36
C VAL A 55 1.77 9.71 -14.01
N ASN A 56 3.05 9.36 -14.14
CA ASN A 56 3.57 8.08 -13.70
C ASN A 56 4.12 8.16 -12.28
N ILE A 57 3.97 7.08 -11.53
CA ILE A 57 4.59 6.93 -10.21
C ILE A 57 6.11 6.83 -10.42
N ALA A 58 6.88 7.82 -9.95
CA ALA A 58 8.33 7.81 -10.12
C ALA A 58 9.03 6.94 -9.07
N ARG A 59 8.47 6.86 -7.87
CA ARG A 59 9.10 6.21 -6.71
C ARG A 59 8.06 5.66 -5.76
N ILE A 60 8.38 4.54 -5.14
CA ILE A 60 7.65 4.02 -3.99
C ILE A 60 8.58 3.81 -2.80
N GLN A 61 8.02 3.98 -1.61
CA GLN A 61 8.66 3.60 -0.35
C GLN A 61 7.76 2.61 0.38
N SER A 62 8.31 1.45 0.75
CA SER A 62 7.64 0.46 1.59
C SER A 62 8.58 -0.06 2.66
N ASP A 63 8.06 -0.91 3.55
CA ASP A 63 8.90 -1.77 4.37
C ASP A 63 9.48 -2.93 3.53
N ARG A 64 10.19 -3.85 4.19
CA ARG A 64 10.75 -5.06 3.55
C ARG A 64 9.77 -6.24 3.55
N GLY A 65 8.46 -5.97 3.61
CA GLY A 65 7.43 -7.00 3.53
C GLY A 65 7.56 -7.85 2.26
N GLY A 66 7.39 -9.17 2.40
CA GLY A 66 7.53 -10.11 1.29
C GLY A 66 6.60 -9.81 0.10
N GLU A 67 5.43 -9.23 0.40
CA GLU A 67 4.46 -8.73 -0.57
C GLU A 67 5.06 -7.70 -1.54
N PHE A 68 5.94 -6.81 -1.07
CA PHE A 68 6.58 -5.76 -1.88
C PHE A 68 7.90 -6.24 -2.49
N MET A 69 8.54 -7.25 -1.90
CA MET A 69 9.87 -7.73 -2.28
C MET A 69 9.86 -8.86 -3.32
N SER A 70 8.69 -9.35 -3.75
CA SER A 70 8.62 -10.42 -4.75
C SER A 70 9.33 -10.05 -6.06
N HIS A 71 10.00 -11.03 -6.68
CA HIS A 71 10.72 -10.84 -7.95
C HIS A 71 9.82 -10.27 -9.05
N GLN A 72 8.56 -10.71 -9.09
CA GLN A 72 7.58 -10.23 -10.05
C GLN A 72 7.32 -8.73 -9.89
N PHE A 73 7.12 -8.28 -8.65
CA PHE A 73 6.89 -6.87 -8.34
C PHE A 73 8.13 -6.02 -8.65
N GLN A 74 9.31 -6.45 -8.19
CA GLN A 74 10.56 -5.75 -8.48
C GLN A 74 10.82 -5.61 -9.98
N ASN A 75 10.63 -6.68 -10.76
CA ASN A 75 10.81 -6.66 -12.20
C ASN A 75 9.79 -5.76 -12.90
N TRP A 76 8.53 -5.75 -12.45
CA TRP A 76 7.51 -4.88 -13.01
C TRP A 76 7.82 -3.39 -12.75
N MET A 77 8.26 -3.04 -11.53
CA MET A 77 8.67 -1.67 -11.20
C MET A 77 9.87 -1.23 -12.04
N ARG A 78 10.88 -2.10 -12.17
CA ARG A 78 12.06 -1.83 -13.00
C ARG A 78 11.68 -1.53 -14.45
N ARG A 79 10.79 -2.33 -15.05
CA ARG A 79 10.31 -2.12 -16.43
C ARG A 79 9.56 -0.81 -16.61
N ARG A 80 8.91 -0.31 -15.56
CA ARG A 80 8.20 0.99 -15.59
C ARG A 80 9.07 2.17 -15.13
N GLY A 81 10.34 1.95 -14.81
CA GLY A 81 11.22 3.00 -14.31
C GLY A 81 10.87 3.47 -12.88
N ILE A 82 10.09 2.71 -12.14
CA ILE A 82 9.68 3.04 -10.77
C ILE A 82 10.82 2.69 -9.82
N LYS A 83 11.33 3.67 -9.09
CA LYS A 83 12.36 3.44 -8.06
C LYS A 83 11.72 2.92 -6.79
N HIS A 84 12.08 1.72 -6.36
CA HIS A 84 11.67 1.17 -5.07
C HIS A 84 12.70 1.50 -3.99
N GLN A 85 12.28 2.17 -2.93
CA GLN A 85 13.06 2.39 -1.72
C GLN A 85 12.48 1.53 -0.60
N THR A 86 13.32 0.72 0.03
CA THR A 86 12.93 0.02 1.25
C THR A 86 13.39 0.82 2.45
N SER A 87 12.48 0.98 3.40
CA SER A 87 12.79 1.62 4.68
C SER A 87 13.79 0.75 5.44
N ALA A 88 14.75 1.36 6.13
CA ALA A 88 15.62 0.62 7.04
C ALA A 88 14.77 -0.01 8.14
N PRO A 89 15.12 -1.20 8.65
CA PRO A 89 14.52 -1.71 9.88
C PRO A 89 14.72 -0.64 10.97
N TYR A 90 13.68 -0.29 11.71
CA TYR A 90 13.73 0.65 12.84
C TYR A 90 13.90 2.16 12.54
N THR A 91 13.44 2.67 11.39
CA THR A 91 13.20 4.12 11.19
C THR A 91 11.71 4.48 11.03
N PRO A 92 10.91 4.51 12.13
CA PRO A 92 9.49 4.88 12.11
C PRO A 92 9.23 6.28 11.54
N ALA A 93 10.20 7.19 11.68
CA ALA A 93 10.05 8.58 11.27
C ALA A 93 9.75 8.76 9.76
N GLN A 94 10.21 7.83 8.90
CA GLN A 94 9.92 7.90 7.46
C GLN A 94 8.52 7.38 7.10
N ASN A 95 7.98 6.46 7.90
CA ASN A 95 6.63 5.93 7.74
C ASN A 95 5.58 6.64 8.60
N GLY A 96 5.98 7.58 9.46
CA GLY A 96 5.10 8.19 10.47
C GLY A 96 3.83 8.84 9.91
N VAL A 97 3.83 9.31 8.65
CA VAL A 97 2.63 9.82 7.98
C VAL A 97 1.65 8.69 7.62
N ALA A 98 2.17 7.57 7.13
CA ALA A 98 1.36 6.39 6.84
C ALA A 98 0.90 5.72 8.15
N GLU A 99 1.78 5.59 9.15
CA GLU A 99 1.48 4.97 10.44
C GLU A 99 0.39 5.74 11.21
N ARG A 100 0.48 7.07 11.28
CA ARG A 100 -0.55 7.88 11.96
C ARG A 100 -1.92 7.76 11.27
N ARG A 101 -1.94 7.66 9.95
CA ARG A 101 -3.17 7.41 9.19
C ARG A 101 -3.69 6.00 9.40
N ASN A 102 -2.80 5.01 9.44
CA ASN A 102 -3.17 3.64 9.72
C ASN A 102 -3.86 3.52 11.09
N GLY A 103 -3.46 4.30 12.10
CA GLY A 103 -4.18 4.34 13.39
C GLY A 103 -5.65 4.77 13.29
N VAL A 104 -5.96 5.82 12.51
CA VAL A 104 -7.34 6.29 12.28
C VAL A 104 -8.11 5.34 11.34
N LEU A 105 -7.43 4.76 10.36
CA LEU A 105 -8.04 3.78 9.46
C LEU A 105 -8.34 2.47 10.17
N GLN A 106 -7.51 2.05 11.13
CA GLN A 106 -7.75 0.85 11.94
C GLN A 106 -9.04 0.95 12.76
N SER A 107 -9.33 2.11 13.35
CA SER A 107 -10.58 2.29 14.11
C SER A 107 -11.81 2.26 13.19
N MET A 108 -11.73 2.92 12.02
CA MET A 108 -12.81 2.87 11.02
C MET A 108 -12.99 1.48 10.42
N MET A 109 -11.91 0.73 10.21
CA MET A 109 -11.98 -0.63 9.71
C MET A 109 -12.64 -1.56 10.72
N ARG A 110 -12.36 -1.45 12.02
CA ARG A 110 -13.14 -2.23 13.02
C ARG A 110 -14.65 -2.00 12.85
N CYS A 111 -15.09 -0.75 12.68
CA CYS A 111 -16.50 -0.44 12.44
C CYS A 111 -17.06 -0.90 11.07
N LEU A 112 -16.21 -1.10 10.06
CA LEU A 112 -16.61 -1.61 8.73
C LEU A 112 -16.55 -3.14 8.64
N LEU A 113 -15.84 -3.78 9.57
CA LEU A 113 -15.68 -5.23 9.67
C LEU A 113 -16.69 -5.86 10.65
N ASP A 114 -17.22 -5.08 11.60
CA ASP A 114 -18.38 -5.39 12.45
C ASP A 114 -19.71 -5.17 11.70
#